data_AF-A0A2V4E7L7-F1
#
_entry.id   AF-A0A2V4E7L7-F1
#
_cell.length_a   1.000
_cell.length_b   1.000
_cell.length_c   1.000
_cell.angle_alpha   90.00
_cell.angle_beta   90.00
_cell.angle_gamma   90.00
#
_symmetry.space_group_name_H-M   'P 1'
#
loop_
_entity.id
_entity.type
_entity.pdbx_description
1 polymer ?
#
loop_
_entity_poly.entity_id
_entity_poly.type
_entity_poly.pdbx_seq_one_letter_code
_entity_poly.pdbx_strand_id
1 'polypeptide(L)'
;MNRLEITKCNEEKILNSFYCELKEQGFSFKIYDGELFNSVSSLNDILDLYHDLDVMHIHVQKGDYNASASFIFGNGEDGIYCMYDYSFSLQEKKLLTKTFELIEELADERCKKALS
;
A
#
# COMPACT_ATOMS: atom_id res chain seq x y z
N MET A 1 7.52 11.61 -0.80
CA MET A 1 6.39 10.68 -1.04
C MET A 1 5.89 10.86 -2.47
N ASN A 2 5.86 9.76 -3.23
CA ASN A 2 5.27 9.75 -4.56
C ASN A 2 3.75 9.51 -4.44
N ARG A 3 2.92 10.22 -5.23
CA ARG A 3 1.46 10.00 -5.30
C ARG A 3 1.10 9.33 -6.62
N LEU A 4 0.44 8.19 -6.53
CA LEU A 4 -0.09 7.44 -7.66
C LEU A 4 -1.62 7.46 -7.60
N GLU A 5 -2.23 8.04 -8.62
CA GLU A 5 -3.68 7.94 -8.85
C GLU A 5 -4.04 6.56 -9.39
N ILE A 6 -4.97 5.86 -8.74
CA ILE A 6 -5.36 4.49 -9.10
C ILE A 6 -6.86 4.41 -9.39
N THR A 7 -7.33 3.23 -9.77
CA THR A 7 -8.76 2.95 -9.96
C THR A 7 -9.25 1.98 -8.90
N LYS A 8 -10.57 1.91 -8.71
CA LYS A 8 -11.19 0.97 -7.77
C LYS A 8 -10.83 -0.50 -8.06
N CYS A 9 -10.64 -0.86 -9.33
CA CYS A 9 -10.21 -2.21 -9.72
C CYS A 9 -8.73 -2.49 -9.40
N ASN A 10 -7.93 -1.44 -9.22
CA ASN A 10 -6.49 -1.52 -9.04
C ASN A 10 -6.08 -1.45 -7.56
N GLU A 11 -6.90 -0.85 -6.70
CA GLU A 11 -6.63 -0.72 -5.26
C GLU A 11 -6.43 -2.09 -4.59
N GLU A 12 -7.35 -3.03 -4.81
CA GLU A 12 -7.28 -4.37 -4.23
C GLU A 12 -6.06 -5.13 -4.73
N LYS A 13 -5.69 -4.96 -6.01
CA LYS A 13 -4.51 -5.61 -6.59
C LYS A 13 -3.23 -5.12 -5.92
N ILE A 14 -3.10 -3.80 -5.74
CA ILE A 14 -1.94 -3.18 -5.12
C ILE A 14 -1.88 -3.57 -3.64
N LEU A 15 -2.99 -3.47 -2.90
CA LEU A 15 -3.07 -3.87 -1.49
C LEU A 15 -2.75 -5.35 -1.29
N ASN A 16 -3.26 -6.23 -2.17
CA ASN A 16 -2.96 -7.65 -2.13
C ASN A 16 -1.47 -7.95 -2.39
N SER A 17 -0.90 -7.38 -3.46
CA SER A 17 0.52 -7.55 -3.80
C SER A 17 1.41 -7.08 -2.66
N PHE A 18 1.12 -5.89 -2.15
CA PHE A 18 1.80 -5.27 -1.02
C PHE A 18 1.76 -6.14 0.23
N TYR A 19 0.56 -6.56 0.64
CA TYR A 19 0.37 -7.39 1.82
C TYR A 19 1.11 -8.71 1.68
N CYS A 20 0.96 -9.40 0.55
CA CYS A 20 1.56 -10.71 0.34
C CYS A 20 3.09 -10.66 0.37
N GLU A 21 3.73 -9.75 -0.38
CA GLU A 21 5.19 -9.64 -0.41
C GLU A 21 5.77 -9.40 0.98
N LEU A 22 5.21 -8.45 1.73
CA LEU A 22 5.71 -8.13 3.06
C LEU A 22 5.40 -9.21 4.08
N LYS A 23 4.22 -9.85 3.98
CA LYS A 23 3.85 -10.95 4.88
C LYS A 23 4.72 -12.18 4.66
N GLU A 24 5.01 -12.56 3.41
CA GLU A 24 5.95 -13.64 3.06
C GLU A 24 7.34 -13.40 3.65
N GLN A 25 7.70 -12.12 3.81
CA GLN A 25 8.97 -11.71 4.41
C GLN A 25 8.90 -11.57 5.92
N GLY A 26 7.76 -11.80 6.57
CA GLY A 26 7.61 -11.74 8.02
C GLY A 26 7.47 -10.33 8.59
N PHE A 27 7.00 -9.37 7.80
CA PHE A 27 6.58 -8.08 8.34
C PHE A 27 5.26 -8.21 9.12
N SER A 28 5.15 -7.42 10.18
CA SER A 28 3.92 -7.14 10.91
C SER A 28 3.28 -5.87 10.37
N PHE A 29 1.95 -5.79 10.45
CA PHE A 29 1.15 -4.70 9.90
C PHE A 29 0.32 -4.05 11.00
N LYS A 30 0.29 -2.72 11.00
CA LYS A 30 -0.59 -1.91 11.82
C LYS A 30 -1.22 -0.84 10.94
N ILE A 31 -2.50 -0.55 11.15
CA ILE A 31 -3.24 0.46 10.41
C ILE A 31 -3.64 1.58 11.37
N TYR A 32 -3.33 2.81 11.01
CA TYR A 32 -3.88 3.98 11.68
C TYR A 32 -5.15 4.43 10.97
N ASP A 33 -6.26 4.44 11.71
CA ASP A 33 -7.61 4.73 11.23
C ASP A 33 -8.04 6.20 11.41
N GLY A 34 -7.12 7.06 11.88
CA GLY A 34 -7.42 8.44 12.25
C GLY A 34 -7.46 8.67 13.76
N GLU A 35 -7.65 7.61 14.56
CA GLU A 35 -7.69 7.68 16.02
C GLU A 35 -6.62 6.78 16.67
N LEU A 36 -6.53 5.52 16.26
CA LEU A 36 -5.72 4.48 16.90
C LEU A 36 -4.98 3.60 15.89
N PHE A 37 -3.93 2.92 16.38
CA PHE A 37 -3.23 1.89 15.62
C PHE A 37 -3.85 0.51 15.86
N ASN A 38 -4.51 -0.02 14.84
CA ASN A 38 -5.09 -1.35 14.83
C ASN A 38 -4.10 -2.37 14.28
N SER A 39 -3.95 -3.51 14.94
CA SER A 39 -3.16 -4.62 14.39
C SER A 39 -4.03 -5.39 13.40
N VAL A 40 -3.48 -5.69 12.23
CA VAL A 40 -4.18 -6.46 11.20
C VAL A 40 -3.44 -7.76 10.90
N SER A 41 -4.19 -8.81 10.64
CA SER A 41 -3.68 -10.18 10.55
C SER A 41 -3.90 -10.83 9.19
N SER A 42 -4.83 -10.29 8.40
CA SER A 42 -5.22 -10.75 7.06
C SER A 42 -5.35 -9.57 6.08
N LEU A 43 -5.37 -9.86 4.77
CA LEU A 43 -5.68 -8.86 3.75
C LEU A 43 -7.11 -8.34 3.88
N ASN A 44 -8.06 -9.21 4.25
CA ASN A 44 -9.46 -8.81 4.39
C ASN A 44 -9.63 -7.76 5.49
N ASP A 45 -8.88 -7.89 6.60
CA ASP A 45 -8.87 -6.88 7.68
C ASP A 45 -8.48 -5.49 7.13
N ILE A 46 -7.56 -5.45 6.15
CA ILE A 46 -7.09 -4.22 5.51
C ILE A 46 -8.14 -3.66 4.56
N LEU A 47 -8.74 -4.52 3.73
CA LEU A 47 -9.75 -4.12 2.75
C LEU A 47 -11.03 -3.62 3.41
N ASP A 48 -11.47 -4.26 4.49
CA ASP A 48 -12.63 -3.84 5.26
C ASP A 48 -12.42 -2.42 5.82
N LEU A 49 -11.25 -2.15 6.42
CA LEU A 49 -10.90 -0.82 6.92
C LEU A 49 -10.76 0.20 5.79
N TYR A 50 -10.19 -0.19 4.65
CA TYR A 50 -10.01 0.71 3.51
C TYR A 50 -11.34 1.21 2.93
N HIS A 51 -12.38 0.38 2.94
CA HIS A 51 -13.69 0.77 2.46
C HIS A 51 -14.46 1.68 3.42
N ASP A 52 -14.09 1.67 4.71
CA ASP A 52 -14.71 2.48 5.75
C ASP A 52 -14.00 3.82 5.98
N LEU A 53 -12.77 3.98 5.48
CA LEU A 53 -11.92 5.15 5.72
C LEU A 53 -11.67 5.96 4.44
N ASP A 54 -11.78 7.29 4.52
CA ASP A 54 -11.37 8.19 3.44
C ASP A 54 -9.86 8.08 3.16
N VAL A 55 -9.06 7.88 4.22
CA VAL A 55 -7.61 7.73 4.16
C VAL A 55 -7.16 6.68 5.18
N MET A 56 -6.36 5.72 4.72
CA MET A 56 -5.84 4.62 5.53
C MET A 56 -4.30 4.63 5.53
N HIS A 57 -3.71 4.61 6.73
CA HIS A 57 -2.26 4.62 6.91
C HIS A 57 -1.77 3.24 7.37
N ILE A 58 -1.08 2.51 6.50
CA ILE A 58 -0.52 1.19 6.82
C ILE A 58 0.95 1.32 7.20
N HIS A 59 1.26 0.93 8.42
CA HIS A 59 2.61 0.86 8.96
C HIS A 59 3.06 -0.59 9.04
N VAL A 60 4.23 -0.87 8.48
CA VAL A 60 4.82 -2.20 8.48
C VAL A 60 6.18 -2.21 9.14
N GLN A 61 6.47 -3.27 9.90
CA GLN A 61 7.74 -3.43 10.62
C GLN A 61 8.14 -4.90 10.68
N LYS A 62 9.45 -5.20 10.55
CA LYS A 62 10.00 -6.55 10.67
C LYS A 62 11.06 -6.63 11.78
N GLY A 63 10.67 -7.18 12.94
CA GLY A 63 11.56 -7.44 14.08
C GLY A 63 12.37 -6.22 14.52
N ASP A 64 13.56 -6.48 15.05
CA ASP A 64 14.52 -5.44 15.51
C ASP A 64 15.34 -4.83 14.37
N TYR A 65 15.12 -5.26 13.12
CA TYR A 65 15.67 -4.55 11.97
C TYR A 65 14.92 -3.22 11.84
N ASN A 66 15.64 -2.11 11.69
CA ASN A 66 15.09 -0.77 11.38
C ASN A 66 14.43 -0.69 9.98
N ALA A 67 13.87 -1.80 9.48
CA ALA A 67 13.09 -1.88 8.26
C ALA A 67 11.62 -1.60 8.59
N SER A 68 11.18 -0.40 8.24
CA SER A 68 9.81 0.04 8.33
C SER A 68 9.36 0.71 7.04
N ALA A 69 8.06 0.67 6.77
CA ALA A 69 7.44 1.50 5.74
C ALA A 69 6.05 1.94 6.14
N SER A 70 5.64 3.02 5.49
CA SER A 70 4.35 3.67 5.64
C SER A 70 3.70 3.81 4.26
N PHE A 71 2.50 3.28 4.13
CA PHE A 71 1.68 3.39 2.93
C PHE A 71 0.43 4.16 3.29
N ILE A 72 0.00 5.04 2.41
CA ILE A 72 -1.22 5.82 2.55
C ILE A 72 -2.08 5.49 1.35
N PHE A 73 -3.26 4.93 1.61
CA PHE A 73 -4.27 4.70 0.60
C PHE A 73 -5.42 5.67 0.83
N GLY A 74 -5.77 6.45 -0.18
CA GLY A 74 -6.94 7.33 -0.15
C GLY A 74 -8.08 6.76 -0.99
N ASN A 75 -9.31 6.97 -0.54
CA ASN A 75 -10.56 6.61 -1.20
C ASN A 75 -11.66 7.68 -1.01
N GLY A 76 -11.24 8.93 -0.74
CA GLY A 76 -12.14 10.03 -0.41
C GLY A 76 -12.39 10.99 -1.57
N GLU A 77 -12.75 12.23 -1.24
CA GLU A 77 -13.09 13.30 -2.20
C GLU A 77 -11.95 13.61 -3.20
N ASP A 78 -10.70 13.39 -2.80
CA ASP A 78 -9.51 13.59 -3.63
C ASP A 78 -9.25 12.45 -4.63
N GLY A 79 -10.15 11.47 -4.70
CA GLY A 79 -10.04 10.29 -5.55
C GLY A 79 -9.29 9.13 -4.89
N ILE A 80 -9.10 8.06 -5.67
CA ILE A 80 -8.45 6.84 -5.21
C ILE A 80 -6.96 6.95 -5.51
N TYR A 81 -6.12 6.90 -4.46
CA TYR A 81 -4.68 7.06 -4.62
C TYR A 81 -3.89 6.18 -3.66
N CYS A 82 -2.63 5.95 -4.01
CA CYS A 82 -1.63 5.33 -3.14
C CYS A 82 -0.40 6.26 -3.04
N MET A 83 0.04 6.50 -1.82
CA MET A 83 1.32 7.14 -1.52
C MET A 83 2.15 6.20 -0.65
N TYR A 84 3.46 6.24 -0.81
CA TYR A 84 4.35 5.40 -0.02
C TYR A 84 5.60 6.16 0.40
N ASP A 85 6.06 5.84 1.59
CA ASP A 85 7.37 6.16 2.13
C ASP A 85 7.95 4.91 2.79
N TYR A 86 9.22 4.62 2.53
CA TYR A 86 9.86 3.42 3.06
C TYR A 86 11.28 3.71 3.51
N SER A 87 11.69 3.04 4.58
CA SER A 87 13.06 3.11 5.07
C SER A 87 14.07 2.68 3.99
N PHE A 88 15.26 3.27 4.03
CA PHE A 88 16.39 2.94 3.14
C PHE A 88 16.65 1.42 3.05
N SER A 89 16.41 0.69 4.14
CA SER A 89 16.58 -0.76 4.23
C SER A 89 15.61 -1.56 3.35
N LEU A 90 14.39 -1.06 3.07
CA LEU A 90 13.45 -1.71 2.15
C LEU A 90 13.88 -1.51 0.69
N GLN A 91 14.45 -0.33 0.38
CA GLN A 91 14.95 0.00 -0.95
C GLN A 91 16.17 -0.83 -1.34
N GLU A 92 17.20 -0.86 -0.48
CA GLU A 92 18.43 -1.62 -0.78
C GLU A 92 18.17 -3.12 -0.93
N LYS A 93 17.25 -3.65 -0.12
CA LYS A 93 16.95 -5.08 -0.10
C LYS A 93 15.89 -5.50 -1.11
N LYS A 94 15.35 -4.57 -1.93
CA LYS A 94 14.37 -4.85 -2.98
C LYS A 94 13.17 -5.67 -2.49
N LEU A 95 12.61 -5.26 -1.35
CA LEU A 95 11.60 -6.05 -0.62
C LEU A 95 10.15 -5.84 -1.09
N LEU A 96 9.94 -5.01 -2.12
CA LEU A 96 8.63 -4.67 -2.68
C LEU A 96 8.67 -4.64 -4.22
N THR A 97 9.55 -5.43 -4.83
CA THR A 97 9.78 -5.37 -6.27
C THR A 97 8.52 -5.68 -7.09
N LYS A 98 7.74 -6.70 -6.72
CA LYS A 98 6.54 -7.05 -7.52
C LYS A 98 5.47 -5.98 -7.40
N THR A 99 5.34 -5.38 -6.22
CA THR A 99 4.37 -4.31 -5.93
C THR A 99 4.72 -3.05 -6.70
N PHE A 100 6.01 -2.69 -6.80
CA PHE A 100 6.42 -1.55 -7.61
C PHE A 100 6.30 -1.82 -9.11
N GLU A 101 6.64 -3.01 -9.59
CA GLU A 101 6.39 -3.42 -10.98
C GLU A 101 4.89 -3.32 -11.33
N LEU A 102 4.01 -3.84 -10.46
CA LEU A 102 2.57 -3.72 -10.62
C LEU A 102 2.11 -2.26 -10.62
N ILE A 103 2.65 -1.42 -9.73
CA ILE A 103 2.34 0.01 -9.70
C ILE A 103 2.72 0.69 -11.03
N GLU A 104 3.89 0.38 -11.58
CA GLU A 104 4.34 0.91 -12.87
C GLU A 104 3.44 0.45 -14.02
N GLU A 105 3.09 -0.84 -14.07
CA GLU A 105 2.16 -1.39 -15.07
C GLU A 105 0.79 -0.71 -15.02
N LEU A 106 0.24 -0.52 -13.82
CA LEU A 106 -1.08 0.09 -13.62
C LEU A 106 -1.09 1.61 -13.87
N ALA A 107 0.04 2.29 -13.66
CA ALA A 107 0.21 3.68 -14.06
C ALA A 107 0.13 3.82 -15.59
N ASP A 108 0.76 2.90 -16.33
CA ASP A 108 0.77 2.87 -17.79
C ASP A 108 -0.60 2.57 -18.41
N GLU A 109 -1.43 1.74 -17.76
CA GLU A 109 -2.81 1.48 -18.20
C GLU A 109 -3.68 2.75 -18.26
N ARG A 110 -3.44 3.71 -17.35
CA ARG A 110 -4.16 5.00 -17.33
C ARG A 110 -3.75 5.88 -18.51
N CYS A 111 -2.45 5.91 -18.85
CA CYS A 111 -1.95 6.62 -20.02
C CYS A 111 -2.54 6.08 -21.32
N LYS A 112 -2.71 4.75 -21.42
CA LYS A 112 -3.32 4.12 -22.61
C LYS A 112 -4.80 4.43 -22.75
N LYS A 113 -5.57 4.47 -21.65
CA LYS A 113 -7.00 4.86 -21.67
C LYS A 113 -7.23 6.35 -21.93
N ALA A 114 -6.29 7.22 -21.58
CA ALA A 114 -6.38 8.65 -21.86
C ALA A 114 -6.12 9.00 -23.35
N LEU A 115 -5.57 8.07 -24.12
CA LEU A 115 -5.23 8.21 -25.53
C LEU A 115 -6.19 7.47 -26.48
N SER A 116 -7.21 6.80 -25.94
CA SER A 116 -8.25 6.05 -26.67
C SER A 116 -9.60 6.73 -26.55
#